data_AF-A0A7Y5UKI3-F1
#
_entry.id   AF-A0A7Y5UKI3-F1
#
_cell.length_a   1.000
_cell.length_b   1.000
_cell.length_c   1.000
_cell.angle_alpha   90.00
_cell.angle_beta   90.00
_cell.angle_gamma   90.00
#
_symmetry.space_group_name_H-M   'P 1'
#
loop_
_entity.id
_entity.type
_entity.pdbx_description
1 polymer ?
#
loop_
_entity_poly.entity_id
_entity_poly.type
_entity_poly.pdbx_seq_one_letter_code
_entity_poly.pdbx_strand_id
1 'polypeptide(L)'
;MTHRITQRGFATLAIVLVLLFTASLVAAYNNRQVLAEQRAAAHSARAAQAMAAAEAGIDWVVAQANGDTIDSVCRPDTASSSGFRDRYLRIDDEGRIGFATWPAGAGEGRPDPSCVLSDRGWTCSCPSAAMTTLAGAVDEAPSTFRVRLGAAGGAGAGPHPGALGLTVRACSEPIQGLDPGDFDAPDACHRADGASARVDAQATVEVTLGLLSALPVVPAAALTIGADIRIAPTATMHVINSDPTTGLTVHSGGAVTGALATVGPAGSAGATRTADAELA
;
A
#
# COMPACT_ATOMS: atom_id res chain seq x y z
N MET A 1 51.06 -73.76 -40.10
CA MET A 1 50.65 -72.42 -40.56
C MET A 1 49.62 -71.87 -39.59
N THR A 2 50.05 -71.04 -38.63
CA THR A 2 49.19 -70.46 -37.58
C THR A 2 48.94 -68.99 -37.92
N HIS A 3 47.71 -68.69 -38.37
CA HIS A 3 47.29 -67.35 -38.73
C HIS A 3 46.95 -66.57 -37.46
N ARG A 4 47.89 -65.76 -36.94
CA ARG A 4 47.59 -64.78 -35.89
C ARG A 4 46.84 -63.62 -36.53
N ILE A 5 45.50 -63.69 -36.49
CA ILE A 5 44.66 -62.55 -36.83
C ILE A 5 44.88 -61.50 -35.73
N THR A 6 45.51 -60.39 -36.11
CA THR A 6 45.87 -59.29 -35.22
C THR A 6 44.62 -58.66 -34.58
N GLN A 7 44.51 -58.87 -33.27
CA GLN A 7 43.54 -58.35 -32.31
C GLN A 7 43.57 -56.80 -32.12
N ARG A 8 44.03 -56.04 -33.11
CA ARG A 8 44.28 -54.59 -33.00
C ARG A 8 43.04 -53.72 -33.18
N GLY A 9 41.99 -54.20 -33.85
CA GLY A 9 40.75 -53.44 -34.08
C GLY A 9 39.82 -53.35 -32.86
N PHE A 10 39.84 -54.35 -31.98
CA PHE A 10 38.96 -54.37 -30.81
C PHE A 10 39.44 -53.41 -29.71
N ALA A 11 40.77 -53.29 -29.53
CA ALA A 11 41.37 -52.39 -28.54
C ALA A 11 41.07 -50.92 -28.85
N THR A 12 41.12 -50.51 -30.12
CA THR A 12 40.80 -49.12 -30.53
C THR A 12 39.32 -48.80 -30.32
N LEU A 13 38.42 -49.75 -30.58
CA LEU A 13 36.99 -49.55 -30.37
C LEU A 13 36.67 -49.39 -28.86
N ALA A 14 37.27 -50.23 -28.01
CA ALA A 14 37.12 -50.12 -26.57
C ALA A 14 37.59 -48.76 -26.04
N ILE A 15 38.75 -48.27 -26.51
CA ILE A 15 39.27 -46.95 -26.11
C ILE A 15 38.32 -45.83 -26.57
N VAL A 16 37.84 -45.87 -27.82
CA VAL A 16 36.91 -44.86 -28.34
C VAL A 16 35.59 -44.84 -27.55
N LEU A 17 35.03 -46.00 -27.22
CA LEU A 17 33.81 -46.06 -26.40
C LEU A 17 34.02 -45.48 -25.00
N VAL A 18 35.15 -45.78 -24.36
CA VAL A 18 35.49 -45.21 -23.05
C VAL A 18 35.65 -43.69 -23.15
N LEU A 19 36.33 -43.18 -24.17
CA LEU A 19 36.50 -41.74 -24.38
C LEU A 19 35.18 -41.02 -24.68
N LEU A 20 34.29 -41.62 -25.48
CA LEU A 20 32.95 -41.09 -25.74
C LEU A 20 32.09 -41.12 -24.47
N PHE A 21 32.23 -42.17 -23.65
CA PHE A 21 31.52 -42.28 -22.38
C PHE A 21 32.01 -41.22 -21.38
N THR A 22 33.32 -41.03 -21.21
CA THR A 22 33.86 -40.00 -20.32
C THR A 22 33.50 -38.60 -20.81
N ALA A 23 33.58 -38.33 -22.12
CA ALA A 23 33.17 -37.05 -22.70
C ALA A 23 31.68 -36.76 -22.48
N SER A 24 30.80 -37.75 -22.68
CA SER A 24 29.35 -37.58 -22.45
C SER A 24 29.02 -37.36 -20.97
N LEU A 25 29.74 -38.01 -20.05
CA LEU A 25 29.56 -37.81 -18.61
C LEU A 25 30.00 -36.40 -18.17
N VAL A 26 31.12 -35.89 -18.69
CA VAL A 26 31.57 -34.50 -18.44
C VAL A 26 30.56 -33.50 -19.02
N ALA A 27 30.05 -33.72 -20.23
CA ALA A 27 29.02 -32.88 -20.82
C ALA A 27 27.72 -32.88 -19.98
N ALA A 28 27.28 -34.04 -19.51
CA ALA A 28 26.11 -34.16 -18.63
C ALA A 28 26.31 -33.45 -17.27
N TYR A 29 27.52 -33.53 -16.70
CA TYR A 29 27.87 -32.82 -15.47
C TYR A 29 27.82 -31.30 -15.65
N ASN A 30 28.42 -30.77 -16.72
CA ASN A 30 28.40 -29.33 -17.01
C ASN A 30 26.96 -28.82 -17.27
N ASN A 31 26.13 -29.60 -17.96
CA ASN A 31 24.73 -29.23 -18.21
C ASN A 31 23.92 -29.09 -16.91
N ARG A 32 24.20 -29.88 -15.88
CA ARG A 32 23.52 -29.76 -14.57
C ARG A 32 23.86 -28.44 -13.88
N GLN A 33 25.11 -28.00 -13.98
CA GLN A 33 25.53 -26.72 -13.41
C GLN A 33 24.84 -25.54 -14.12
N VAL A 34 24.84 -25.52 -15.45
CA VAL A 34 24.15 -24.48 -16.23
C VAL A 34 22.67 -24.41 -15.90
N LEU A 35 21.99 -25.55 -15.76
CA LEU A 35 20.58 -25.59 -15.36
C LEU A 35 20.35 -25.04 -13.94
N ALA A 36 21.26 -25.31 -13.01
CA ALA A 36 21.18 -24.75 -11.66
C ALA A 36 21.35 -23.23 -11.67
N GLU A 37 22.31 -22.71 -12.45
CA GLU A 37 22.54 -21.27 -12.61
C GLU A 37 21.36 -20.56 -13.28
N GLN A 38 20.78 -21.16 -14.33
CA GLN A 38 19.59 -20.62 -14.99
C GLN A 38 18.38 -20.55 -14.05
N ARG A 39 18.16 -21.59 -13.24
CA ARG A 39 17.08 -21.59 -12.23
C ARG A 39 17.32 -20.53 -11.16
N ALA A 40 18.55 -20.42 -10.65
CA ALA A 40 18.90 -19.40 -9.67
C ALA A 40 18.69 -17.98 -10.23
N ALA A 41 19.14 -17.73 -11.47
CA ALA A 41 18.92 -16.46 -12.16
C ALA A 41 17.43 -16.14 -12.31
N ALA A 42 16.62 -17.10 -12.75
CA ALA A 42 15.18 -16.93 -12.89
C ALA A 42 14.48 -16.63 -11.55
N HIS A 43 14.86 -17.31 -10.46
CA HIS A 43 14.30 -17.02 -9.14
C HIS A 43 14.72 -15.63 -8.63
N SER A 44 15.98 -15.23 -8.84
CA SER A 44 16.46 -13.91 -8.44
C SER A 44 15.75 -12.78 -9.20
N ALA A 45 15.47 -12.97 -10.50
CA ALA A 45 14.76 -12.01 -11.32
C ALA A 45 13.31 -11.80 -10.84
N ARG A 46 12.58 -12.89 -10.54
CA ARG A 46 11.21 -12.80 -10.02
C ARG A 46 11.15 -12.17 -8.62
N ALA A 47 12.11 -12.49 -7.75
CA ALA A 47 12.22 -11.85 -6.45
C ALA A 47 12.45 -10.34 -6.56
N ALA A 48 13.36 -9.91 -7.43
CA ALA A 48 13.62 -8.50 -7.70
C ALA A 48 12.39 -7.78 -8.26
N GLN A 49 11.65 -8.43 -9.17
CA GLN A 49 10.41 -7.91 -9.74
C GLN A 49 9.33 -7.70 -8.65
N ALA A 50 9.16 -8.67 -7.74
CA ALA A 50 8.22 -8.53 -6.62
C ALA A 50 8.63 -7.39 -5.67
N MET A 51 9.93 -7.22 -5.39
CA MET A 51 10.42 -6.11 -4.57
C MET A 51 10.20 -4.75 -5.23
N ALA A 52 10.49 -4.62 -6.54
CA ALA A 52 10.26 -3.39 -7.28
C ALA A 52 8.77 -3.00 -7.28
N ALA A 53 7.87 -3.98 -7.37
CA ALA A 53 6.44 -3.73 -7.24
C ALA A 53 6.03 -3.29 -5.81
N ALA A 54 6.69 -3.80 -4.77
CA ALA A 54 6.45 -3.35 -3.40
C ALA A 54 6.95 -1.92 -3.16
N GLU A 55 8.13 -1.56 -3.68
CA GLU A 55 8.66 -0.19 -3.63
C GLU A 55 7.75 0.79 -4.36
N ALA A 56 7.29 0.43 -5.57
CA ALA A 56 6.31 1.22 -6.30
C ALA A 56 5.01 1.43 -5.50
N GLY A 57 4.59 0.44 -4.72
CA GLY A 57 3.44 0.56 -3.82
C GLY A 57 3.68 1.56 -2.68
N ILE A 58 4.89 1.64 -2.13
CA ILE A 58 5.24 2.64 -1.10
C ILE A 58 5.19 4.04 -1.69
N ASP A 59 5.86 4.25 -2.83
CA ASP A 59 5.88 5.54 -3.51
C ASP A 59 4.47 5.99 -3.89
N TRP A 60 3.65 5.05 -4.37
CA TRP A 60 2.25 5.30 -4.67
C TRP A 60 1.45 5.74 -3.44
N VAL A 61 1.59 5.08 -2.29
CA VAL A 61 0.90 5.49 -1.06
C VAL A 61 1.31 6.88 -0.62
N VAL A 62 2.62 7.19 -0.65
CA VAL A 62 3.11 8.52 -0.28
C VAL A 62 2.55 9.58 -1.23
N ALA A 63 2.48 9.30 -2.54
CA ALA A 63 1.87 10.21 -3.50
C ALA A 63 0.37 10.42 -3.23
N GLN A 64 -0.40 9.34 -3.03
CA GLN A 64 -1.84 9.43 -2.78
C GLN A 64 -2.16 10.09 -1.44
N ALA A 65 -1.37 9.83 -0.39
CA ALA A 65 -1.55 10.44 0.92
C ALA A 65 -1.30 11.95 0.92
N ASN A 66 -0.50 12.46 -0.03
CA ASN A 66 -0.25 13.89 -0.24
C ASN A 66 -1.12 14.49 -1.36
N GLY A 67 -1.96 13.69 -2.01
CA GLY A 67 -2.85 14.10 -3.09
C GLY A 67 -4.18 14.68 -2.59
N ASP A 68 -5.03 15.06 -3.55
CA ASP A 68 -6.36 15.61 -3.32
C ASP A 68 -7.43 14.49 -3.24
N THR A 69 -8.70 14.84 -3.46
CA THR A 69 -9.83 13.91 -3.58
C THR A 69 -9.62 12.87 -4.67
N ILE A 70 -10.00 11.61 -4.40
CA ILE A 70 -9.79 10.49 -5.31
C ILE A 70 -11.09 9.75 -5.66
N ASP A 71 -11.17 9.17 -6.85
CA ASP A 71 -12.25 8.29 -7.28
C ASP A 71 -12.03 6.81 -6.85
N SER A 72 -12.83 5.89 -7.39
CA SER A 72 -12.73 4.44 -7.12
C SER A 72 -11.57 3.74 -7.83
N VAL A 73 -10.92 4.40 -8.80
CA VAL A 73 -9.74 3.90 -9.52
C VAL A 73 -8.47 4.67 -9.14
N CYS A 74 -8.50 5.34 -7.98
CA CYS A 74 -7.40 6.07 -7.38
C CYS A 74 -6.92 7.30 -8.19
N ARG A 75 -7.74 7.84 -9.07
CA ARG A 75 -7.40 9.06 -9.82
C ARG A 75 -7.92 10.30 -9.09
N PRO A 76 -7.23 11.45 -9.23
CA PRO A 76 -7.76 12.71 -8.74
C PRO A 76 -9.13 13.01 -9.35
N ASP A 77 -10.11 13.29 -8.51
CA ASP A 77 -11.48 13.61 -8.92
C ASP A 77 -12.06 14.68 -8.00
N THR A 78 -12.22 15.89 -8.53
CA THR A 78 -12.77 17.03 -7.79
C THR A 78 -14.27 16.90 -7.49
N ALA A 79 -14.97 15.94 -8.11
CA ALA A 79 -16.36 15.64 -7.78
C ALA A 79 -16.48 14.65 -6.60
N SER A 80 -15.39 13.96 -6.25
CA SER A 80 -15.33 13.09 -5.08
C SER A 80 -15.28 13.91 -3.80
N SER A 81 -15.96 13.44 -2.76
CA SER A 81 -16.03 14.10 -1.45
C SER A 81 -14.94 13.65 -0.46
N SER A 82 -14.05 12.73 -0.86
CA SER A 82 -13.03 12.16 0.04
C SER A 82 -11.69 11.93 -0.64
N GLY A 83 -10.61 12.35 0.02
CA GLY A 83 -9.25 12.02 -0.35
C GLY A 83 -8.83 10.63 0.14
N PHE A 84 -7.59 10.25 -0.18
CA PHE A 84 -7.01 8.99 0.30
C PHE A 84 -7.03 8.91 1.83
N ARG A 85 -6.59 9.98 2.51
CA ARG A 85 -6.52 10.02 3.98
C ARG A 85 -7.90 9.85 4.61
N ASP A 86 -8.92 10.54 4.12
CA ASP A 86 -10.28 10.46 4.65
C ASP A 86 -10.90 9.06 4.49
N ARG A 87 -10.54 8.38 3.39
CA ARG A 87 -11.08 7.05 3.07
C ARG A 87 -10.47 5.94 3.90
N TYR A 88 -9.17 6.03 4.20
CA TYR A 88 -8.42 4.92 4.80
C TYR A 88 -7.98 5.17 6.25
N LEU A 89 -7.95 6.43 6.70
CA LEU A 89 -7.57 6.81 8.06
C LEU A 89 -8.76 7.32 8.85
N ARG A 90 -8.75 7.08 10.15
CA ARG A 90 -9.69 7.66 11.11
C ARG A 90 -8.89 8.34 12.19
N ILE A 91 -8.96 9.66 12.28
CA ILE A 91 -8.32 10.41 13.36
C ILE A 91 -9.41 10.72 14.39
N ASP A 92 -9.19 10.34 15.64
CA ASP A 92 -10.09 10.68 16.75
C ASP A 92 -9.77 12.06 17.34
N ASP A 93 -10.61 12.52 18.26
CA ASP A 93 -10.49 13.84 18.90
C ASP A 93 -9.22 13.95 19.77
N GLU A 94 -8.63 12.81 20.16
CA GLU A 94 -7.34 12.74 20.87
C GLU A 94 -6.13 12.67 19.92
N GLY A 95 -6.34 12.77 18.61
CA GLY A 95 -5.29 12.71 17.60
C GLY A 95 -4.71 11.30 17.39
N ARG A 96 -5.37 10.25 17.88
CA ARG A 96 -4.98 8.87 17.61
C ARG A 96 -5.42 8.50 16.21
N ILE A 97 -4.50 7.87 15.48
CA ILE A 97 -4.74 7.42 14.12
C ILE A 97 -5.23 5.98 14.18
N GLY A 98 -6.53 5.82 13.97
CA GLY A 98 -7.17 4.58 13.56
C GLY A 98 -7.27 4.47 12.05
N PHE A 99 -7.98 3.44 11.62
CA PHE A 99 -8.09 3.09 10.21
C PHE A 99 -9.54 2.78 9.88
N ALA A 100 -9.92 3.03 8.63
CA ALA A 100 -11.24 2.68 8.17
C ALA A 100 -11.46 1.16 8.24
N THR A 101 -12.65 0.77 8.67
CA THR A 101 -13.17 -0.58 8.60
C THR A 101 -14.58 -0.49 8.07
N TRP A 102 -14.93 -1.35 7.12
CA TRP A 102 -16.29 -1.44 6.65
C TRP A 102 -17.16 -2.24 7.63
N PRO A 103 -18.42 -1.84 7.82
CA PRO A 103 -19.34 -2.55 8.70
C PRO A 103 -19.60 -3.98 8.20
N ALA A 104 -19.99 -4.87 9.13
CA ALA A 104 -20.30 -6.27 8.81
C ALA A 104 -21.39 -6.39 7.73
N GLY A 105 -21.16 -7.21 6.70
CA GLY A 105 -22.00 -7.33 5.50
C GLY A 105 -21.23 -7.76 4.25
N ALA A 106 -21.77 -7.48 3.05
CA ALA A 106 -21.20 -7.89 1.75
C ALA A 106 -19.84 -7.24 1.38
N GLY A 107 -19.30 -6.40 2.25
CA GLY A 107 -18.00 -5.75 2.12
C GLY A 107 -17.29 -5.68 3.46
N GLU A 108 -17.48 -6.67 4.34
CA GLU A 108 -16.83 -6.71 5.65
C GLU A 108 -15.30 -6.77 5.51
N GLY A 109 -14.58 -5.88 6.20
CA GLY A 109 -13.13 -5.89 6.20
C GLY A 109 -12.49 -4.51 6.25
N ARG A 110 -11.18 -4.48 5.98
CA ARG A 110 -10.41 -3.24 5.84
C ARG A 110 -10.33 -2.85 4.36
N PRO A 111 -10.61 -1.60 3.99
CA PRO A 111 -10.42 -1.14 2.63
C PRO A 111 -8.92 -1.08 2.32
N ASP A 112 -8.43 -2.06 1.56
CA ASP A 112 -7.03 -2.16 1.14
C ASP A 112 -6.93 -1.83 -0.35
N PRO A 113 -6.33 -0.68 -0.73
CA PRO A 113 -6.14 -0.35 -2.14
C PRO A 113 -5.12 -1.29 -2.78
N SER A 114 -5.32 -1.56 -4.06
CA SER A 114 -4.47 -2.49 -4.81
C SER A 114 -4.27 -2.03 -6.24
N CYS A 115 -3.14 -2.41 -6.82
CA CYS A 115 -2.76 -2.05 -8.18
C CYS A 115 -2.17 -3.25 -8.92
N VAL A 116 -2.40 -3.27 -10.23
CA VAL A 116 -1.81 -4.21 -11.18
C VAL A 116 -1.03 -3.44 -12.22
N LEU A 117 0.15 -3.94 -12.56
CA LEU A 117 0.96 -3.42 -13.66
C LEU A 117 0.39 -3.94 -14.98
N SER A 118 0.04 -3.01 -15.86
CA SER A 118 -0.41 -3.27 -17.23
C SER A 118 0.57 -2.70 -18.26
N ASP A 119 0.32 -2.98 -19.54
CA ASP A 119 1.00 -2.38 -20.69
C ASP A 119 0.97 -0.84 -20.69
N ARG A 120 -0.04 -0.24 -20.04
CA ARG A 120 -0.22 1.21 -19.91
C ARG A 120 0.25 1.78 -18.57
N GLY A 121 0.96 0.99 -17.76
CA GLY A 121 1.40 1.34 -16.42
C GLY A 121 0.47 0.79 -15.33
N TRP A 122 0.50 1.39 -14.14
CA TRP A 122 -0.26 0.93 -12.98
C TRP A 122 -1.75 1.24 -13.12
N THR A 123 -2.58 0.21 -13.00
CA THR A 123 -4.04 0.33 -12.89
C THR A 123 -4.45 -0.05 -11.47
N CYS A 124 -5.12 0.86 -10.78
CA CYS A 124 -5.40 0.74 -9.35
C CYS A 124 -6.90 0.71 -9.05
N SER A 125 -7.23 0.14 -7.90
CA SER A 125 -8.56 0.14 -7.30
C SER A 125 -8.48 0.73 -5.89
N CYS A 126 -9.25 1.79 -5.65
CA CYS A 126 -9.37 2.48 -4.38
C CYS A 126 -10.80 2.33 -3.86
N PRO A 127 -11.15 1.18 -3.27
CA PRO A 127 -12.52 0.90 -2.91
C PRO A 127 -12.99 1.81 -1.77
N SER A 128 -14.24 2.28 -1.85
CA SER A 128 -14.86 3.16 -0.85
C SER A 128 -15.90 2.45 0.04
N ALA A 129 -16.54 1.38 -0.45
CA ALA A 129 -17.60 0.66 0.28
C ALA A 129 -17.52 -0.88 0.19
N ALA A 130 -16.92 -1.41 -0.86
CA ALA A 130 -16.69 -2.85 -1.04
C ALA A 130 -15.45 -3.08 -1.91
N MET A 131 -14.79 -4.24 -1.75
CA MET A 131 -13.70 -4.60 -2.64
C MET A 131 -14.21 -4.67 -4.08
N THR A 132 -13.50 -3.99 -4.98
CA THR A 132 -13.81 -4.01 -6.40
C THR A 132 -12.74 -4.83 -7.10
N THR A 133 -13.16 -5.65 -8.05
CA THR A 133 -12.27 -6.46 -8.87
C THR A 133 -11.37 -5.57 -9.73
N LEU A 134 -10.07 -5.86 -9.79
CA LEU A 134 -9.18 -5.15 -10.69
C LEU A 134 -9.37 -5.72 -12.10
N ALA A 135 -9.71 -4.86 -13.05
CA ALA A 135 -9.73 -5.22 -14.46
C ALA A 135 -8.33 -4.96 -15.05
N GLY A 136 -7.70 -6.00 -15.59
CA GLY A 136 -6.43 -5.89 -16.32
C GLY A 136 -5.41 -6.94 -15.92
N ALA A 137 -5.54 -8.14 -16.47
CA ALA A 137 -4.46 -9.12 -16.57
C ALA A 137 -4.22 -9.33 -18.06
N VAL A 138 -3.08 -8.88 -18.58
CA VAL A 138 -2.59 -9.28 -19.91
C VAL A 138 -1.57 -10.40 -19.74
N ASP A 139 -1.50 -11.26 -20.75
CA ASP A 139 -0.90 -12.60 -20.78
C ASP A 139 0.62 -12.71 -20.48
N GLU A 140 1.27 -11.64 -20.00
CA GLU A 140 2.69 -11.60 -19.65
C GLU A 140 2.90 -11.02 -18.24
N ALA A 141 3.16 -11.90 -17.27
CA ALA A 141 3.77 -11.62 -15.96
C ALA A 141 3.42 -10.26 -15.28
N PRO A 142 2.14 -9.92 -15.05
CA PRO A 142 1.81 -8.61 -14.48
C PRO A 142 2.16 -8.58 -12.99
N SER A 143 3.01 -7.65 -12.57
CA SER A 143 3.28 -7.46 -11.15
C SER A 143 2.10 -6.78 -10.45
N THR A 144 1.80 -7.18 -9.22
CA THR A 144 0.70 -6.59 -8.43
C THR A 144 1.20 -6.14 -7.09
N PHE A 145 0.54 -5.15 -6.49
CA PHE A 145 0.71 -4.83 -5.08
C PHE A 145 -0.62 -4.50 -4.41
N ARG A 146 -0.69 -4.77 -3.11
CA ARG A 146 -1.76 -4.33 -2.19
C ARG A 146 -1.12 -3.59 -1.03
N VAL A 147 -1.81 -2.53 -0.64
CA VAL A 147 -1.42 -1.67 0.46
C VAL A 147 -2.33 -1.96 1.65
N ARG A 148 -1.74 -2.09 2.82
CA ARG A 148 -2.45 -2.13 4.09
C ARG A 148 -1.85 -1.10 5.03
N LEU A 149 -2.67 -0.13 5.42
CA LEU A 149 -2.33 0.76 6.53
C LEU A 149 -2.57 0.01 7.84
N GLY A 150 -1.81 0.32 8.88
CA GLY A 150 -1.87 -0.35 10.17
C GLY A 150 -1.19 0.48 11.26
N ALA A 151 -1.21 0.01 12.50
CA ALA A 151 -0.53 0.71 13.59
C ALA A 151 1.00 0.74 13.35
N ALA A 152 1.64 1.83 13.73
CA ALA A 152 3.11 1.90 13.72
C ALA A 152 3.67 0.82 14.67
N GLY A 153 4.63 0.02 14.21
CA GLY A 153 5.15 -1.13 14.98
C GLY A 153 4.53 -2.48 14.64
N GLY A 154 3.59 -2.55 13.67
CA GLY A 154 3.11 -3.80 13.08
C GLY A 154 1.87 -4.40 13.75
N ALA A 155 1.61 -5.67 13.45
CA ALA A 155 0.42 -6.38 13.92
C ALA A 155 0.41 -6.50 15.46
N GLY A 156 -0.61 -5.92 16.11
CA GLY A 156 -0.77 -5.92 17.57
C GLY A 156 -0.19 -4.69 18.27
N ALA A 157 0.46 -3.77 17.55
CA ALA A 157 0.81 -2.46 18.09
C ALA A 157 -0.45 -1.60 18.31
N GLY A 158 -0.45 -0.82 19.39
CA GLY A 158 -1.54 0.11 19.69
C GLY A 158 -1.52 1.35 18.78
N PRO A 159 -2.58 2.16 18.76
CA PRO A 159 -2.59 3.43 18.03
C PRO A 159 -1.46 4.33 18.53
N HIS A 160 -0.63 4.84 17.63
CA HIS A 160 0.42 5.81 17.94
C HIS A 160 0.05 7.19 17.37
N PRO A 161 0.19 8.27 18.14
CA PRO A 161 -0.05 9.62 17.63
C PRO A 161 1.03 9.99 16.60
N GLY A 162 0.60 10.54 15.46
CA GLY A 162 1.50 11.07 14.43
C GLY A 162 2.27 10.04 13.60
N ALA A 163 2.09 8.74 13.81
CA ALA A 163 2.74 7.70 13.02
C ALA A 163 1.76 6.60 12.62
N LEU A 164 1.92 6.06 11.41
CA LEU A 164 1.18 4.91 10.91
C LEU A 164 2.14 3.87 10.32
N GLY A 165 1.79 2.61 10.44
CA GLY A 165 2.43 1.51 9.73
C GLY A 165 1.83 1.36 8.33
N LEU A 166 2.69 1.05 7.37
CA LEU A 166 2.34 0.72 6.00
C LEU A 166 2.96 -0.63 5.67
N THR A 167 2.11 -1.61 5.35
CA THR A 167 2.52 -2.91 4.81
C THR A 167 2.15 -2.94 3.32
N VAL A 168 3.15 -3.15 2.47
CA VAL A 168 2.94 -3.39 1.03
C VAL A 168 3.28 -4.84 0.73
N ARG A 169 2.31 -5.56 0.16
CA ARG A 169 2.52 -6.93 -0.34
C ARG A 169 2.46 -6.91 -1.85
N ALA A 170 3.46 -7.47 -2.50
CA ALA A 170 3.58 -7.49 -3.94
C ALA A 170 4.00 -8.85 -4.47
N CYS A 171 3.60 -9.14 -5.71
CA CYS A 171 3.94 -10.39 -6.40
C CYS A 171 4.41 -10.11 -7.82
N SER A 172 5.34 -10.95 -8.31
CA SER A 172 5.87 -10.85 -9.68
C SER A 172 4.85 -11.26 -10.73
N GLU A 173 3.97 -12.23 -10.42
CA GLU A 173 2.87 -12.69 -11.26
C GLU A 173 1.68 -13.16 -10.38
N PRO A 174 0.43 -12.74 -10.65
CA PRO A 174 -0.74 -13.40 -10.10
C PRO A 174 -0.92 -14.75 -10.80
N ILE A 175 -1.21 -15.81 -10.03
CA ILE A 175 -1.48 -17.14 -10.59
C ILE A 175 -2.64 -17.04 -11.58
N GLN A 176 -2.44 -17.50 -12.83
CA GLN A 176 -3.51 -17.69 -13.79
C GLN A 176 -4.51 -18.74 -13.28
N GLY A 177 -5.80 -18.37 -13.20
CA GLY A 177 -6.89 -19.29 -12.82
C GLY A 177 -7.66 -18.91 -11.56
N LEU A 178 -7.23 -17.88 -10.85
CA LEU A 178 -8.08 -17.16 -9.90
C LEU A 178 -8.76 -16.03 -10.66
N ASP A 179 -10.04 -15.78 -10.38
CA ASP A 179 -10.73 -14.59 -10.90
C ASP A 179 -9.82 -13.37 -10.64
N PRO A 180 -9.51 -12.52 -11.64
CA PRO A 180 -8.68 -11.31 -11.49
C PRO A 180 -9.17 -10.30 -10.43
N GLY A 181 -10.25 -10.65 -9.73
CA GLY A 181 -10.93 -9.89 -8.72
C GLY A 181 -11.05 -10.54 -7.35
N ASP A 182 -10.66 -11.80 -7.17
CA ASP A 182 -10.70 -12.46 -5.85
C ASP A 182 -9.34 -12.40 -5.17
N PHE A 183 -9.05 -11.21 -4.63
CA PHE A 183 -7.80 -10.92 -3.93
C PHE A 183 -7.68 -11.61 -2.57
N ASP A 184 -8.77 -12.21 -2.07
CA ASP A 184 -8.81 -12.90 -0.78
C ASP A 184 -8.91 -14.43 -0.94
N ALA A 185 -8.90 -14.93 -2.19
CA ALA A 185 -8.85 -16.35 -2.49
C ALA A 185 -7.68 -17.03 -1.75
N PRO A 186 -7.82 -18.32 -1.39
CA PRO A 186 -6.80 -19.04 -0.64
C PRO A 186 -5.43 -19.15 -1.32
N ASP A 187 -5.38 -18.94 -2.63
CA ASP A 187 -4.16 -18.95 -3.42
C ASP A 187 -3.77 -17.53 -3.92
N ALA A 188 -4.46 -16.47 -3.48
CA ALA A 188 -4.19 -15.10 -3.92
C ALA A 188 -2.93 -14.51 -3.29
N CYS A 189 -2.21 -13.70 -4.08
CA CYS A 189 -1.06 -12.88 -3.63
C CYS A 189 -1.34 -12.06 -2.35
N HIS A 190 -2.61 -11.74 -2.11
CA HIS A 190 -3.03 -10.72 -1.17
C HIS A 190 -3.82 -11.27 0.03
N ARG A 191 -3.70 -12.58 0.28
CA ARG A 191 -4.41 -13.30 1.34
C ARG A 191 -4.29 -12.59 2.69
N ALA A 192 -5.43 -12.35 3.35
CA ALA A 192 -5.50 -11.55 4.56
C ALA A 192 -4.80 -12.18 5.77
N ASP A 193 -4.67 -13.51 5.82
CA ASP A 193 -4.11 -14.25 6.97
C ASP A 193 -2.58 -14.32 7.01
N GLY A 194 -1.88 -13.80 5.99
CA GLY A 194 -0.42 -13.83 5.94
C GLY A 194 0.20 -15.19 5.64
N ALA A 195 -0.60 -16.19 5.22
CA ALA A 195 -0.07 -17.43 4.68
C ALA A 195 0.66 -17.19 3.35
N SER A 196 1.65 -18.03 3.04
CA SER A 196 2.38 -17.96 1.78
C SER A 196 1.43 -18.14 0.60
N ALA A 197 1.34 -17.13 -0.27
CA ALA A 197 0.59 -17.25 -1.51
C ALA A 197 1.29 -18.25 -2.45
N ARG A 198 0.54 -18.96 -3.28
CA ARG A 198 1.09 -19.90 -4.29
C ARG A 198 1.65 -19.17 -5.52
N VAL A 199 2.27 -18.03 -5.33
CA VAL A 199 2.80 -17.17 -6.39
C VAL A 199 4.27 -17.50 -6.69
N ASP A 200 4.71 -17.14 -7.88
CA ASP A 200 6.08 -17.36 -8.35
C ASP A 200 7.14 -16.64 -7.49
N ALA A 201 6.84 -15.41 -7.05
CA ALA A 201 7.59 -14.68 -6.04
C ALA A 201 6.67 -13.68 -5.33
N GLN A 202 6.94 -13.48 -4.03
CA GLN A 202 6.26 -12.49 -3.18
C GLN A 202 7.29 -11.64 -2.43
N ALA A 203 6.96 -10.37 -2.26
CA ALA A 203 7.69 -9.44 -1.41
C ALA A 203 6.71 -8.77 -0.44
N THR A 204 7.08 -8.68 0.83
CA THR A 204 6.35 -7.90 1.83
C THR A 204 7.30 -6.87 2.41
N VAL A 205 6.93 -5.60 2.30
CA VAL A 205 7.71 -4.49 2.86
C VAL A 205 6.85 -3.78 3.89
N GLU A 206 7.41 -3.57 5.08
CA GLU A 206 6.77 -2.86 6.17
C GLU A 206 7.57 -1.60 6.48
N VAL A 207 6.91 -0.46 6.43
CA VAL A 207 7.51 0.85 6.75
C VAL A 207 6.63 1.59 7.73
N THR A 208 7.23 2.51 8.48
CA THR A 208 6.49 3.45 9.34
C THR A 208 6.53 4.82 8.68
N LEU A 209 5.36 5.41 8.48
CA LEU A 209 5.18 6.75 7.94
C LEU A 209 4.82 7.71 9.08
N GLY A 210 5.53 8.84 9.17
CA GLY A 210 5.16 9.94 10.04
C GLY A 210 4.20 10.88 9.33
N LEU A 211 3.09 11.25 9.98
CA LEU A 211 2.24 12.32 9.47
C LEU A 211 2.79 13.66 9.94
N LEU A 212 3.20 14.49 8.99
CA LEU A 212 3.52 15.88 9.29
C LEU A 212 2.23 16.71 9.28
N SER A 213 2.17 17.68 10.19
CA SER A 213 1.15 18.71 10.16
C SER A 213 1.28 19.50 8.85
N ALA A 214 0.16 19.75 8.17
CA ALA A 214 0.12 20.63 7.01
C ALA A 214 0.44 22.09 7.38
N LEU A 215 0.29 22.44 8.67
CA LEU A 215 0.61 23.76 9.20
C LEU A 215 1.98 23.74 9.90
N PRO A 216 2.92 24.63 9.51
CA PRO A 216 4.23 24.77 10.16
C PRO A 216 4.14 25.18 11.64
N VAL A 217 3.07 25.89 11.98
CA VAL A 217 2.76 26.34 13.34
C VAL A 217 1.33 25.93 13.62
N VAL A 218 1.11 25.27 14.76
CA VAL A 218 -0.25 24.94 15.20
C VAL A 218 -1.03 26.24 15.30
N PRO A 219 -2.20 26.38 14.64
CA PRO A 219 -2.97 27.61 14.71
C PRO A 219 -3.30 27.92 16.18
N ALA A 220 -3.20 29.18 16.57
CA ALA A 220 -3.56 29.62 17.92
C ALA A 220 -5.05 29.40 18.24
N ALA A 221 -5.90 29.26 17.21
CA ALA A 221 -7.30 28.88 17.34
C ALA A 221 -7.57 27.42 17.01
N ALA A 222 -8.45 26.78 17.80
CA ALA A 222 -8.97 25.45 17.51
C ALA A 222 -9.66 25.35 16.14
N LEU A 223 -10.28 26.44 15.67
CA LEU A 223 -10.80 26.55 14.30
C LEU A 223 -10.20 27.77 13.60
N THR A 224 -9.46 27.54 12.51
CA THR A 224 -8.93 28.62 11.67
C THR A 224 -9.43 28.47 10.24
N ILE A 225 -10.16 29.45 9.73
CA ILE A 225 -10.75 29.45 8.38
C ILE A 225 -10.44 30.79 7.71
N GLY A 226 -9.91 30.77 6.48
CA GLY A 226 -9.58 32.00 5.73
C GLY A 226 -10.78 32.74 5.12
N ALA A 227 -12.00 32.26 5.32
CA ALA A 227 -13.24 32.73 4.71
C ALA A 227 -14.41 32.77 5.72
N ASP A 228 -15.65 32.91 5.23
CA ASP A 228 -16.87 32.86 6.04
C ASP A 228 -17.10 31.50 6.70
N ILE A 229 -17.62 31.50 7.92
CA ILE A 229 -18.14 30.32 8.60
C ILE A 229 -19.67 30.35 8.50
N ARG A 230 -20.26 29.32 7.87
CA ARG A 230 -21.71 29.19 7.73
C ARG A 230 -22.19 27.92 8.39
N ILE A 231 -22.87 28.08 9.53
CA ILE A 231 -23.47 26.98 10.28
C ILE A 231 -24.93 26.89 9.86
N ALA A 232 -25.37 25.68 9.50
CA ALA A 232 -26.74 25.45 9.06
C ALA A 232 -27.74 25.90 10.15
N PRO A 233 -28.94 26.42 9.79
CA PRO A 233 -29.88 27.02 10.74
C PRO A 233 -30.35 26.08 11.86
N THR A 234 -30.29 24.77 11.62
CA THR A 234 -30.70 23.72 12.55
C THR A 234 -29.53 23.06 13.29
N ALA A 235 -28.30 23.50 13.02
CA ALA A 235 -27.09 22.93 13.60
C ALA A 235 -26.43 23.91 14.58
N THR A 236 -25.89 23.37 15.66
CA THR A 236 -25.01 24.10 16.59
C THR A 236 -23.60 23.55 16.44
N MET A 237 -22.65 24.41 16.04
CA MET A 237 -21.24 24.02 16.00
C MET A 237 -20.60 24.31 17.35
N HIS A 238 -20.02 23.28 17.97
CA HIS A 238 -19.22 23.44 19.18
C HIS A 238 -17.75 23.48 18.80
N VAL A 239 -17.06 24.54 19.20
CA VAL A 239 -15.60 24.64 19.06
C VAL A 239 -14.97 24.71 20.44
N ILE A 240 -14.14 23.73 20.75
CA ILE A 240 -13.56 23.55 22.07
C ILE A 240 -12.06 23.81 21.96
N ASN A 241 -11.56 24.79 22.72
CA ASN A 241 -10.12 24.92 22.99
C ASN A 241 -9.89 24.72 24.49
N SER A 242 -9.36 23.55 24.85
CA SER A 242 -9.04 23.20 26.24
C SER A 242 -7.65 23.68 26.67
N ASP A 243 -6.84 24.20 25.76
CA ASP A 243 -5.48 24.65 26.01
C ASP A 243 -5.47 26.06 26.63
N PRO A 244 -4.98 26.22 27.88
CA PRO A 244 -4.92 27.51 28.55
C PRO A 244 -3.89 28.48 27.97
N THR A 245 -3.01 28.03 27.07
CA THR A 245 -1.91 28.84 26.53
C THR A 245 -2.26 29.57 25.23
N THR A 246 -3.08 28.96 24.38
CA THR A 246 -3.40 29.49 23.04
C THR A 246 -4.64 30.40 23.03
N GLY A 247 -5.59 30.19 23.95
CA GLY A 247 -6.66 31.13 24.34
C GLY A 247 -7.69 31.53 23.26
N LEU A 248 -7.42 31.25 21.98
CA LEU A 248 -8.29 31.57 20.84
C LEU A 248 -9.09 30.31 20.48
N THR A 249 -10.41 30.41 20.30
CA THR A 249 -11.25 29.27 19.92
C THR A 249 -11.54 29.27 18.44
N VAL A 250 -11.84 30.44 17.86
CA VAL A 250 -12.15 30.60 16.44
C VAL A 250 -11.40 31.79 15.87
N HIS A 251 -10.77 31.60 14.71
CA HIS A 251 -10.18 32.63 13.87
C HIS A 251 -10.78 32.50 12.47
N SER A 252 -11.57 33.49 12.04
CA SER A 252 -12.17 33.53 10.70
C SER A 252 -11.69 34.75 9.91
N GLY A 253 -11.41 34.58 8.63
CA GLY A 253 -11.15 35.68 7.69
C GLY A 253 -12.42 36.37 7.17
N GLY A 254 -13.60 35.82 7.48
CA GLY A 254 -14.91 36.35 7.09
C GLY A 254 -15.95 36.24 8.20
N ALA A 255 -17.22 36.44 7.85
CA ALA A 255 -18.32 36.48 8.80
C ALA A 255 -18.66 35.09 9.36
N VAL A 256 -19.02 35.04 10.64
CA VAL A 256 -19.57 33.84 11.28
C VAL A 256 -21.09 33.95 11.32
N THR A 257 -21.79 33.03 10.67
CA THR A 257 -23.26 33.00 10.60
C THR A 257 -23.82 31.68 11.12
N GLY A 258 -24.87 31.76 11.94
CA GLY A 258 -25.49 30.61 12.60
C GLY A 258 -25.07 30.42 14.06
N ALA A 259 -25.43 29.29 14.66
CA ALA A 259 -25.26 29.04 16.10
C ALA A 259 -23.88 28.42 16.41
N LEU A 260 -22.92 29.26 16.79
CA LEU A 260 -21.59 28.86 17.24
C LEU A 260 -21.50 28.90 18.78
N ALA A 261 -21.13 27.79 19.40
CA ALA A 261 -20.84 27.70 20.82
C ALA A 261 -19.35 27.43 21.04
N THR A 262 -18.65 28.35 21.69
CA THR A 262 -17.22 28.19 22.01
C THR A 262 -17.04 27.78 23.45
N VAL A 263 -16.24 26.74 23.69
CA VAL A 263 -15.84 26.30 25.03
C VAL A 263 -14.35 26.53 25.19
N GLY A 264 -13.97 27.40 26.11
CA GLY A 264 -12.58 27.63 26.46
C GLY A 264 -12.10 26.71 27.59
N PRO A 265 -10.86 26.88 28.06
CA PRO A 265 -10.29 26.13 29.18
C PRO A 265 -11.15 26.27 30.45
N ALA A 266 -11.04 25.30 31.36
CA ALA A 266 -11.75 25.34 32.65
C ALA A 266 -11.45 26.65 33.39
N GLY A 267 -12.50 27.41 33.76
CA GLY A 267 -12.38 28.72 34.40
C GLY A 267 -12.31 29.92 33.45
N SER A 268 -12.27 29.71 32.13
CA SER A 268 -12.47 30.78 31.15
C SER A 268 -13.94 31.20 31.11
N ALA A 269 -14.22 32.49 30.88
CA ALA A 269 -15.57 33.04 30.93
C ALA A 269 -16.50 32.54 29.80
N GLY A 270 -16.07 31.58 28.97
CA GLY A 270 -16.86 31.02 27.85
C GLY A 270 -17.33 32.05 26.81
N ALA A 271 -16.96 33.32 26.97
CA ALA A 271 -17.42 34.41 26.13
C ALA A 271 -16.67 34.37 24.81
N THR A 272 -17.41 34.08 23.75
CA THR A 272 -17.02 34.29 22.35
C THR A 272 -16.51 35.72 22.22
N ARG A 273 -15.19 35.91 22.10
CA ARG A 273 -14.61 37.18 21.63
C ARG A 273 -14.30 37.01 20.16
N THR A 274 -15.20 37.46 19.31
CA THR A 274 -14.91 37.72 17.90
C THR A 274 -14.12 39.02 17.85
N ALA A 275 -12.80 38.93 17.69
CA ALA A 275 -12.00 40.09 17.31
C ALA A 275 -12.08 40.18 15.78
N ASP A 276 -12.97 41.04 15.27
CA ASP A 276 -12.81 41.56 13.92
C ASP A 276 -11.55 42.42 13.94
N ALA A 277 -10.46 41.88 13.40
CA ALA A 277 -9.28 42.66 13.13
C ALA A 277 -9.22 42.93 11.62
N GLU A 278 -9.67 44.12 11.24
CA GLU A 278 -8.84 44.94 10.35
C GLU A 278 -7.42 44.96 10.96
N LEU A 279 -6.57 44.04 10.52
CA LEU A 279 -5.13 44.12 10.69
C LEU A 279 -4.54 44.11 9.28
N ALA A 280 -4.25 45.32 8.82
CA ALA A 280 -3.35 45.63 7.72
C ALA A 280 -1.96 45.00 7.92
#